data_AF-A0A800EBA0-F1
#
_entry.id   AF-A0A800EBA0-F1
#
_cell.length_a   1.000
_cell.length_b   1.000
_cell.length_c   1.000
_cell.angle_alpha   90.00
_cell.angle_beta   90.00
_cell.angle_gamma   90.00
#
_symmetry.space_group_name_H-M   'P 1'
#
loop_
_entity.id
_entity.type
_entity.pdbx_description
1 polymer ?
#
loop_
_entity_poly.entity_id
_entity_poly.type
_entity_poly.pdbx_seq_one_letter_code
_entity_poly.pdbx_strand_id
1 'polypeptide(L)'
;MGFLEKQVPYKTDSKKVASARVSEIVMSALSDASKDSDIVHGYSFTISKIIEKALNDTLVELKEKTYIDYYKLVVFQRKMEQIQTELSFEGLTHFFDFGKEVEKFKIDIFAQDELLQGDIEMMGYDVIDEFFDRKLTEFEYKFIQEWNNNLEELDIDLMVNWDGSIAPIDKKNSNR
;
A
#
# COMPACT_ATOMS: atom_id res chain seq x y z
N MET A 1 24.68 1.84 -2.99
CA MET A 1 24.35 1.48 -4.40
C MET A 1 24.10 2.76 -5.19
N GLY A 2 24.61 2.86 -6.42
CA GLY A 2 24.81 4.13 -7.15
C GLY A 2 23.54 4.71 -7.80
N PHE A 3 23.48 6.05 -7.84
CA PHE A 3 22.33 6.90 -8.19
C PHE A 3 22.12 7.09 -9.70
N LEU A 4 22.66 6.21 -10.53
CA LEU A 4 22.89 6.47 -11.94
C LEU A 4 22.07 5.49 -12.77
N GLU A 5 21.10 6.00 -13.51
CA GLU A 5 20.20 5.19 -14.33
C GLU A 5 20.31 5.51 -15.81
N LYS A 6 20.24 4.45 -16.64
CA LYS A 6 20.12 4.54 -18.10
C LYS A 6 18.67 4.86 -18.47
N GLN A 7 18.47 5.77 -19.43
CA GLN A 7 17.14 6.23 -19.82
C GLN A 7 16.24 5.11 -20.38
N VAL A 8 14.98 5.10 -19.95
CA VAL A 8 13.91 4.19 -20.42
C VAL A 8 12.65 5.04 -20.72
N PRO A 9 11.87 4.75 -21.78
CA PRO A 9 10.78 5.61 -22.21
C PRO A 9 9.62 5.73 -21.20
N TYR A 10 9.08 6.95 -21.14
CA TYR A 10 8.03 7.45 -20.27
C TYR A 10 6.74 6.60 -20.33
N LYS A 11 6.34 5.98 -19.22
CA LYS A 11 4.96 5.54 -19.00
C LYS A 11 4.18 6.69 -18.35
N THR A 12 2.92 6.84 -18.74
CA THR A 12 1.96 7.78 -18.16
C THR A 12 1.82 7.52 -16.67
N ASP A 13 2.53 8.34 -15.89
CA ASP A 13 2.73 8.12 -14.47
C ASP A 13 1.65 8.89 -13.70
N SER A 14 0.93 8.21 -12.81
CA SER A 14 -0.15 8.78 -11.98
C SER A 14 0.39 9.66 -10.84
N LYS A 15 1.46 10.42 -11.10
CA LYS A 15 2.18 11.22 -10.11
C LYS A 15 1.33 12.42 -9.69
N LYS A 16 1.24 12.64 -8.38
CA LYS A 16 0.65 13.85 -7.81
C LYS A 16 1.71 14.95 -7.69
N VAL A 17 1.31 16.20 -7.91
CA VAL A 17 2.18 17.36 -7.68
C VAL A 17 2.14 17.71 -6.20
N ALA A 18 3.30 17.70 -5.55
CA ALA A 18 3.49 18.18 -4.18
C ALA A 18 4.35 19.45 -4.22
N SER A 19 3.92 20.50 -3.51
CA SER A 19 4.70 21.74 -3.35
C SER A 19 5.27 21.78 -1.94
N ALA A 20 6.59 21.90 -1.82
CA ALA A 20 7.30 21.93 -0.54
C ALA A 20 8.39 23.01 -0.58
N ARG A 21 8.68 23.59 0.59
CA ARG A 21 9.81 24.52 0.77
C ARG A 21 11.06 23.73 1.11
N VAL A 22 12.15 24.01 0.41
CA VAL A 22 13.46 23.36 0.61
C VAL A 22 14.51 24.46 0.83
N SER A 23 15.57 24.15 1.57
CA SER A 23 16.70 25.05 1.80
C SER A 23 17.33 25.50 0.48
N GLU A 24 17.49 26.82 0.32
CA GLU A 24 18.15 27.42 -0.84
C GLU A 24 19.56 26.87 -1.05
N ILE A 25 20.32 26.71 0.03
CA ILE A 25 21.69 26.17 -0.01
C ILE A 25 21.71 24.76 -0.60
N VAL A 26 20.75 23.91 -0.20
CA VAL A 26 20.63 22.54 -0.71
C VAL A 26 20.25 22.53 -2.19
N MET A 27 19.32 23.40 -2.59
CA MET A 27 18.89 23.50 -3.99
C MET A 27 20.02 24.01 -4.90
N SER A 28 20.79 25.00 -4.45
CA SER A 28 21.95 25.49 -5.18
C SER A 28 23.03 24.42 -5.30
N ALA A 29 23.36 23.72 -4.21
CA ALA A 29 24.35 22.64 -4.22
C ALA A 29 23.95 21.50 -5.18
N LEU A 30 22.67 21.09 -5.18
CA LEU A 30 22.16 20.08 -6.11
C LEU A 30 22.16 20.56 -7.56
N SER A 31 21.83 21.84 -7.79
CA SER A 31 21.86 22.41 -9.13
C SER A 31 23.27 22.46 -9.69
N ASP A 32 24.26 22.84 -8.88
CA ASP A 32 25.65 22.90 -9.29
C ASP A 32 26.22 21.49 -9.51
N ALA A 33 25.92 20.55 -8.61
CA ALA A 33 26.29 19.14 -8.79
C ALA A 33 25.68 18.52 -10.07
N SER A 34 24.45 18.91 -10.44
CA SER A 34 23.81 18.46 -11.68
C SER A 34 24.51 19.02 -12.93
N LYS A 35 24.95 20.29 -12.89
CA LYS A 35 25.71 20.88 -14.01
C LYS A 35 27.05 20.18 -14.18
N ASP A 36 27.72 19.87 -13.06
CA ASP A 36 29.03 19.21 -13.06
C ASP A 36 28.94 17.74 -13.46
N SER A 37 27.88 17.02 -13.08
CA SER A 37 27.69 15.61 -13.43
C SER A 37 27.47 15.39 -14.93
N ASP A 38 26.80 16.34 -15.59
CA ASP A 38 26.62 16.37 -17.04
C ASP A 38 27.96 16.60 -17.77
N ILE A 39 28.86 17.39 -17.18
CA ILE A 39 30.17 17.75 -17.76
C ILE A 39 31.19 16.62 -17.61
N VAL A 40 31.25 15.95 -16.46
CA VAL A 40 32.40 15.12 -16.09
C VAL A 40 32.16 13.63 -16.37
N HIS A 41 30.93 13.13 -16.32
CA HIS A 41 30.68 11.68 -16.34
C HIS A 41 29.43 11.19 -17.09
N GLY A 42 28.70 12.07 -17.80
CA GLY A 42 27.52 11.66 -18.58
C GLY A 42 26.35 11.16 -17.74
N TYR A 43 26.29 11.61 -16.49
CA TYR A 43 25.26 11.24 -15.52
C TYR A 43 24.36 12.44 -15.26
N SER A 44 23.05 12.20 -15.29
CA SER A 44 22.04 13.20 -14.93
C SER A 44 21.13 12.65 -13.84
N PHE A 45 20.71 13.54 -12.93
CA PHE A 45 19.66 13.27 -11.96
C PHE A 45 18.67 14.42 -11.96
N THR A 46 17.43 14.16 -11.56
CA THR A 46 16.42 15.20 -11.41
C THR A 46 16.01 15.32 -9.96
N ILE A 47 15.67 16.53 -9.52
CA ILE A 47 15.16 16.79 -8.17
C ILE A 47 13.95 15.89 -7.87
N SER A 48 13.04 15.71 -8.84
CA SER A 48 11.89 14.82 -8.69
C SER A 48 12.29 13.37 -8.39
N LYS A 49 13.31 12.83 -9.06
CA LYS A 49 13.81 11.47 -8.79
C LYS A 49 14.48 11.37 -7.42
N ILE A 50 15.23 12.41 -7.00
CA ILE A 50 15.82 12.46 -5.65
C ILE A 50 14.71 12.41 -4.59
N ILE A 51 13.67 13.24 -4.75
CA ILE A 51 12.55 13.30 -3.82
C ILE A 51 11.83 11.96 -3.78
N GLU A 52 11.53 11.36 -4.94
CA GLU A 52 10.87 10.06 -5.03
C GLU A 52 11.66 8.96 -4.33
N LYS A 53 12.99 8.91 -4.55
CA LYS A 53 13.86 7.98 -3.83
C LYS A 53 13.85 8.24 -2.32
N ALA A 54 13.99 9.49 -1.89
CA ALA A 54 13.99 9.83 -0.47
C ALA A 54 12.67 9.43 0.22
N LEU A 55 11.52 9.63 -0.44
CA LEU A 55 10.23 9.17 0.07
C LEU A 55 10.16 7.65 0.17
N ASN A 56 10.61 6.92 -0.86
CA ASN A 56 10.64 5.46 -0.85
C ASN A 56 11.61 4.92 0.22
N ASP A 57 12.80 5.48 0.33
CA ASP A 57 13.78 5.12 1.38
C ASP A 57 13.19 5.36 2.78
N THR A 58 12.45 6.47 2.96
CA THR A 58 11.77 6.76 4.23
C THR A 58 10.67 5.74 4.53
N LEU A 59 9.93 5.27 3.52
CA LEU A 59 8.92 4.22 3.70
C LEU A 59 9.57 2.88 4.10
N VAL A 60 10.74 2.55 3.53
CA VAL A 60 11.52 1.37 3.92
C VAL A 60 12.00 1.49 5.37
N GLU A 61 12.56 2.65 5.75
CA GLU A 61 13.00 2.88 7.13
C GLU A 61 11.83 2.80 8.14
N LEU A 62 10.66 3.35 7.77
CA LEU A 62 9.47 3.23 8.61
C LEU A 62 9.06 1.77 8.76
N LYS A 63 9.04 1.00 7.68
CA LYS A 63 8.72 -0.43 7.71
C LYS A 63 9.68 -1.22 8.60
N GLU A 64 10.98 -0.93 8.56
CA GLU A 64 11.96 -1.56 9.45
C GLU A 64 11.71 -1.25 10.92
N LYS A 65 11.21 -0.04 11.23
CA LYS A 65 10.99 0.42 12.61
C LYS A 65 9.60 0.08 13.17
N THR A 66 8.59 -0.02 12.31
CA THR A 66 7.19 -0.22 12.72
C THR A 66 6.65 -1.58 12.32
N TYR A 67 7.39 -2.34 11.51
CA TYR A 67 6.96 -3.61 10.90
C TYR A 67 5.73 -3.48 10.00
N ILE A 68 5.37 -2.24 9.61
CA ILE A 68 4.21 -1.95 8.78
C ILE A 68 4.67 -1.47 7.41
N ASP A 69 4.27 -2.19 6.37
CA ASP A 69 4.40 -1.71 4.99
C ASP A 69 3.25 -0.73 4.68
N TYR A 70 3.49 0.56 4.96
CA TYR A 70 2.50 1.62 4.73
C TYR A 70 2.09 1.76 3.26
N TYR A 71 2.98 1.41 2.32
CA TYR A 71 2.63 1.44 0.91
C TYR A 71 1.56 0.40 0.61
N LYS A 72 1.80 -0.86 0.98
CA LYS A 72 0.81 -1.94 0.82
C LYS A 72 -0.49 -1.64 1.57
N LEU A 73 -0.41 -1.07 2.78
CA LEU A 73 -1.59 -0.69 3.56
C LEU A 73 -2.46 0.35 2.85
N VAL A 74 -1.86 1.38 2.24
CA VAL A 74 -2.62 2.40 1.49
C VAL A 74 -3.23 1.81 0.21
N VAL A 75 -2.51 0.91 -0.48
CA VAL A 75 -3.05 0.20 -1.65
C VAL A 75 -4.26 -0.66 -1.26
N PHE A 76 -4.13 -1.41 -0.16
CA PHE A 76 -5.22 -2.21 0.41
C PHE A 76 -6.44 -1.35 0.75
N GLN A 77 -6.25 -0.26 1.49
CA GLN A 77 -7.35 0.62 1.90
C GLN A 77 -8.12 1.15 0.67
N ARG A 78 -7.41 1.59 -0.38
CA ARG A 78 -8.06 2.05 -1.62
C ARG A 78 -8.84 0.95 -2.32
N LYS A 79 -8.30 -0.27 -2.35
CA LYS A 79 -9.00 -1.44 -2.92
C LYS A 79 -10.32 -1.69 -2.18
N MET A 80 -10.28 -1.73 -0.85
CA MET A 80 -11.48 -1.99 -0.03
C MET A 80 -12.50 -0.86 -0.12
N GLU A 81 -12.06 0.40 -0.10
CA GLU A 81 -12.94 1.57 -0.28
C GLU A 81 -13.65 1.55 -1.64
N GLN A 82 -12.94 1.12 -2.69
CA GLN A 82 -13.53 0.97 -4.02
C GLN A 82 -14.62 -0.11 -4.02
N ILE A 83 -14.33 -1.30 -3.49
CA ILE A 83 -15.29 -2.40 -3.40
C ILE A 83 -16.52 -1.98 -2.58
N GLN A 84 -16.32 -1.35 -1.43
CA GLN A 84 -17.44 -0.84 -0.63
C GLN A 84 -18.26 0.21 -1.37
N THR A 85 -17.63 1.09 -2.14
CA THR A 85 -18.34 2.11 -2.94
C THR A 85 -19.22 1.43 -3.99
N GLU A 86 -18.71 0.39 -4.65
CA GLU A 86 -19.46 -0.42 -5.62
C GLU A 86 -20.66 -1.12 -4.96
N LEU A 87 -20.47 -1.71 -3.77
CA LEU A 87 -21.54 -2.35 -2.98
C LEU A 87 -22.55 -1.35 -2.38
N SER A 88 -22.10 -0.15 -2.00
CA SER A 88 -22.92 0.89 -1.38
C SER A 88 -23.80 1.61 -2.38
N PHE A 89 -23.37 1.71 -3.65
CA PHE A 89 -24.18 2.30 -4.72
C PHE A 89 -25.50 1.53 -4.93
N GLU A 90 -25.53 0.26 -4.56
CA GLU A 90 -26.71 -0.61 -4.65
C GLU A 90 -27.49 -0.70 -3.31
N GLY A 91 -27.01 -0.05 -2.23
CA GLY A 91 -27.64 -0.10 -0.91
C GLY A 91 -27.50 -1.46 -0.20
N LEU A 92 -26.51 -2.27 -0.59
CA LEU A 92 -26.47 -3.70 -0.29
C LEU A 92 -25.61 -4.12 0.91
N THR A 93 -24.93 -3.19 1.61
CA THR A 93 -24.00 -3.59 2.69
C THR A 93 -23.90 -2.60 3.85
N HIS A 94 -23.51 -3.12 5.01
CA HIS A 94 -23.06 -2.32 6.15
C HIS A 94 -21.79 -1.54 5.79
N PHE A 95 -21.78 -0.25 6.13
CA PHE A 95 -20.66 0.64 5.86
C PHE A 95 -19.52 0.40 6.86
N PHE A 96 -18.34 0.00 6.39
CA PHE A 96 -17.15 -0.02 7.22
C PHE A 96 -16.53 1.37 7.32
N ASP A 97 -16.20 1.76 8.55
CA ASP A 97 -15.30 2.87 8.82
C ASP A 97 -13.85 2.37 8.69
N PHE A 98 -13.35 2.31 7.46
CA PHE A 98 -12.00 1.80 7.17
C PHE A 98 -10.91 2.54 7.93
N GLY A 99 -11.11 3.83 8.23
CA GLY A 99 -10.17 4.59 9.05
C GLY A 99 -9.97 3.96 10.42
N LYS A 100 -11.07 3.60 11.10
CA LYS A 100 -11.04 2.93 12.40
C LYS A 100 -10.52 1.50 12.31
N GLU A 101 -10.92 0.73 11.31
CA GLU A 101 -10.47 -0.65 11.17
C GLU A 101 -8.96 -0.72 10.86
N VAL A 102 -8.45 0.19 10.03
CA VAL A 102 -7.01 0.31 9.78
C VAL A 102 -6.25 0.74 11.04
N GLU A 103 -6.84 1.58 11.90
CA GLU A 103 -6.24 1.95 13.18
C GLU A 103 -6.13 0.74 14.13
N LYS A 104 -7.20 -0.06 14.25
CA LYS A 104 -7.16 -1.31 15.03
C LYS A 104 -6.11 -2.28 14.47
N PHE A 105 -6.06 -2.45 13.16
CA PHE A 105 -5.07 -3.31 12.50
C PHE A 105 -3.64 -2.89 12.84
N LYS A 106 -3.33 -1.58 12.83
CA LYS A 106 -2.01 -1.07 13.24
C LYS A 106 -1.71 -1.40 14.69
N ILE A 107 -2.66 -1.19 15.60
CA ILE A 107 -2.52 -1.50 17.03
C ILE A 107 -2.26 -3.00 17.23
N ASP A 108 -2.97 -3.87 16.52
CA ASP A 108 -2.81 -5.32 16.61
C ASP A 108 -1.42 -5.79 16.14
N ILE A 109 -0.83 -5.11 15.14
CA ILE A 109 0.56 -5.34 14.72
C ILE A 109 1.53 -4.90 15.82
N PHE A 110 1.36 -3.70 16.36
CA PHE A 110 2.23 -3.19 17.44
C PHE A 110 2.13 -4.00 18.73
N ALA A 111 0.95 -4.53 19.07
CA ALA A 111 0.76 -5.37 20.25
C ALA A 111 1.44 -6.75 20.10
N GLN A 112 1.58 -7.25 18.86
CA GLN A 112 2.30 -8.49 18.59
C GLN A 112 3.81 -8.28 18.55
N ASP A 113 4.29 -7.07 18.26
CA ASP A 113 5.70 -6.68 18.37
C ASP A 113 6.21 -6.82 19.82
N GLU A 114 5.46 -6.35 20.83
CA GLU A 114 5.85 -6.52 22.25
C GLU A 114 5.98 -7.98 22.70
N LEU A 115 5.29 -8.92 22.05
CA LEU A 115 5.39 -10.36 22.32
C LEU A 115 6.55 -11.04 21.58
N LEU A 116 7.10 -10.39 20.55
CA LEU A 116 8.08 -10.93 19.62
C LEU A 116 9.40 -10.12 19.62
N GLN A 117 9.55 -9.13 20.51
CA GLN A 117 10.73 -8.28 20.69
C GLN A 117 12.05 -9.05 20.86
N GLY A 118 12.02 -10.34 21.22
CA GLY A 118 13.22 -11.20 21.27
C GLY A 118 13.57 -11.92 19.96
N ASP A 119 12.59 -12.11 19.06
CA ASP A 119 12.74 -12.95 17.86
C ASP A 119 12.78 -12.11 16.57
N ILE A 120 12.11 -10.95 16.51
CA ILE A 120 12.06 -10.12 15.28
C ILE A 120 13.38 -9.41 14.99
N GLU A 121 14.15 -8.98 16.02
CA GLU A 121 15.46 -8.35 15.82
C GLU A 121 16.49 -9.31 15.15
N MET A 122 16.27 -10.63 15.20
CA MET A 122 17.08 -11.65 14.53
C MET A 122 16.48 -12.16 13.21
N MET A 123 15.28 -11.71 12.83
CA MET A 123 14.61 -12.14 11.61
C MET A 123 14.93 -11.20 10.45
N GLY A 124 15.42 -11.76 9.34
CA GLY A 124 15.75 -11.00 8.13
C GLY A 124 14.53 -10.35 7.49
N TYR A 125 14.78 -9.37 6.62
CA TYR A 125 13.77 -8.54 5.94
C TYR A 125 12.64 -9.36 5.30
N ASP A 126 12.95 -10.53 4.71
CA ASP A 126 11.97 -11.42 4.07
C ASP A 126 10.87 -11.92 5.02
N VAL A 127 11.20 -12.12 6.30
CA VAL A 127 10.25 -12.67 7.29
C VAL A 127 9.29 -11.58 7.80
N ILE A 128 9.77 -10.33 7.91
CA ILE A 128 8.93 -9.17 8.24
C ILE A 128 7.89 -8.96 7.12
N ASP A 129 8.32 -9.08 5.87
CA ASP A 129 7.44 -8.97 4.69
C ASP A 129 6.37 -10.06 4.69
N GLU A 130 6.76 -11.32 4.88
CA GLU A 130 5.82 -12.44 4.93
C GLU A 130 4.82 -12.32 6.08
N PHE A 131 5.26 -11.86 7.25
CA PHE A 131 4.39 -11.64 8.40
C PHE A 131 3.33 -10.57 8.09
N PHE A 132 3.77 -9.41 7.61
CA PHE A 132 2.87 -8.31 7.29
C PHE A 132 1.89 -8.69 6.19
N ASP A 133 2.37 -9.33 5.12
CA ASP A 133 1.54 -9.76 4.00
C ASP A 133 0.48 -10.76 4.44
N ARG A 134 0.86 -11.76 5.26
CA ARG A 134 -0.10 -12.70 5.84
C ARG A 134 -1.16 -11.98 6.67
N LYS A 135 -0.77 -11.02 7.51
CA LYS A 135 -1.72 -10.23 8.32
C LYS A 135 -2.64 -9.37 7.48
N LEU A 136 -2.12 -8.75 6.42
CA LEU A 136 -2.93 -7.98 5.50
C LEU A 136 -3.93 -8.85 4.75
N THR A 137 -3.55 -10.07 4.33
CA THR A 137 -4.47 -11.04 3.72
C THR A 137 -5.54 -11.54 4.70
N GLU A 138 -5.17 -11.86 5.94
CA GLU A 138 -6.13 -12.22 6.99
C GLU A 138 -7.14 -11.09 7.23
N PHE A 139 -6.67 -9.83 7.18
CA PHE A 139 -7.52 -8.66 7.36
C PHE A 139 -8.45 -8.44 6.16
N GLU A 140 -7.94 -8.58 4.93
CA GLU A 140 -8.73 -8.55 3.70
C GLU A 140 -9.86 -9.58 3.71
N TYR A 141 -9.54 -10.80 4.11
CA TYR A 141 -10.51 -11.89 4.15
C TYR A 141 -11.71 -11.57 5.06
N LYS A 142 -11.47 -10.93 6.21
CA LYS A 142 -12.53 -10.56 7.15
C LYS A 142 -13.56 -9.63 6.49
N PHE A 143 -13.12 -8.60 5.77
CA PHE A 143 -14.04 -7.69 5.08
C PHE A 143 -14.84 -8.40 3.99
N ILE A 144 -14.17 -9.22 3.16
CA ILE A 144 -14.84 -9.95 2.07
C ILE A 144 -15.87 -10.92 2.63
N GLN A 145 -15.54 -11.64 3.71
CA GLN A 145 -16.50 -12.50 4.40
C GLN A 145 -17.70 -11.73 4.93
N GLU A 146 -17.45 -10.60 5.59
CA GLU A 146 -18.54 -9.81 6.20
C GLU A 146 -19.45 -9.19 5.13
N TRP A 147 -18.89 -8.74 3.99
CA TRP A 147 -19.71 -8.36 2.84
C TRP A 147 -20.53 -9.51 2.28
N ASN A 148 -19.94 -10.69 2.09
CA ASN A 148 -20.67 -11.86 1.57
C ASN A 148 -21.77 -12.31 2.53
N ASN A 149 -21.53 -12.29 3.84
CA ASN A 149 -22.55 -12.58 4.84
C ASN A 149 -23.71 -11.57 4.76
N ASN A 150 -23.40 -10.28 4.61
CA ASN A 150 -24.43 -9.25 4.45
C ASN A 150 -25.26 -9.45 3.16
N LEU A 151 -24.61 -9.80 2.05
CA LEU A 151 -25.30 -10.09 0.79
C LEU A 151 -26.22 -11.31 0.93
N GLU A 152 -25.78 -12.36 1.62
CA GLU A 152 -26.58 -13.54 1.92
C GLU A 152 -27.78 -13.22 2.84
N GLU A 153 -27.57 -12.42 3.90
CA GLU A 153 -28.65 -11.99 4.80
C GLU A 153 -29.74 -11.15 4.09
N LEU A 154 -29.36 -10.43 3.04
CA LEU A 154 -30.26 -9.63 2.22
C LEU A 154 -30.86 -10.41 1.02
N ASP A 155 -30.56 -11.72 0.89
CA ASP A 155 -30.98 -12.59 -0.22
C ASP A 155 -30.57 -12.04 -1.60
N ILE A 156 -29.36 -11.49 -1.69
CA ILE A 156 -28.78 -10.95 -2.92
C ILE A 156 -27.88 -12.01 -3.58
N ASP A 157 -28.15 -12.30 -4.85
CA ASP A 157 -27.42 -13.30 -5.64
C ASP A 157 -26.08 -12.79 -6.19
N LEU A 158 -25.30 -12.11 -5.34
CA LEU A 158 -23.96 -11.61 -5.65
C LEU A 158 -22.96 -12.11 -4.60
N MET A 159 -21.71 -12.26 -5.02
CA MET A 159 -20.58 -12.51 -4.13
C MET A 159 -19.40 -11.62 -4.49
N VAL A 160 -18.67 -11.20 -3.47
CA VAL A 160 -17.37 -10.56 -3.56
C VAL A 160 -16.31 -11.65 -3.56
N ASN A 161 -15.55 -11.75 -4.65
CA ASN A 161 -14.42 -12.66 -4.79
C ASN A 161 -13.18 -12.12 -4.09
N TRP A 162 -12.21 -13.01 -3.86
CA TRP A 162 -10.93 -12.68 -3.23
C TRP A 162 -10.09 -11.64 -3.98
N ASP A 163 -10.23 -11.58 -5.31
CA ASP A 163 -9.59 -10.56 -6.13
C ASP A 163 -10.27 -9.18 -6.01
N GLY A 164 -11.40 -9.09 -5.30
CA GLY A 164 -12.22 -7.90 -5.14
C GLY A 164 -13.29 -7.74 -6.21
N SER A 165 -13.39 -8.66 -7.17
CA SER A 165 -14.46 -8.62 -8.18
C SER A 165 -15.80 -9.03 -7.60
N ILE A 166 -16.88 -8.40 -8.06
CA ILE A 166 -18.26 -8.73 -7.68
C ILE A 166 -18.87 -9.55 -8.81
N ALA A 167 -19.42 -10.73 -8.50
CA ALA A 167 -19.99 -11.64 -9.49
C ALA A 167 -21.30 -12.29 -9.00
N PRO A 168 -22.21 -12.67 -9.91
CA PRO A 168 -23.40 -13.42 -9.54
C PRO A 168 -23.08 -14.78 -8.92
N ILE A 169 -23.88 -15.20 -7.95
CA ILE A 169 -23.82 -16.57 -7.43
C ILE A 169 -24.47 -17.50 -8.45
N ASP A 170 -23.69 -18.41 -9.02
CA ASP A 170 -24.18 -19.38 -10.00
C ASP A 170 -25.00 -20.48 -9.28
N LYS A 171 -26.28 -20.21 -8.99
CA LYS A 171 -27.22 -21.11 -8.28
C LYS A 171 -27.52 -22.44 -9.02
N LYS A 172 -26.83 -22.76 -10.13
CA LYS A 172 -27.19 -23.85 -11.06
C LYS A 172 -27.03 -25.29 -10.55
N ASN A 173 -26.60 -25.54 -9.31
CA ASN A 173 -26.43 -26.93 -8.81
C ASN A 173 -27.12 -27.27 -7.48
N SER A 174 -27.95 -26.40 -6.90
CA SER A 174 -28.69 -26.73 -5.68
C SER A 174 -30.13 -27.15 -5.98
N ASN A 175 -30.29 -28.28 -6.66
CA ASN A 175 -31.48 -29.14 -6.59
C ASN A 175 -31.19 -30.46 -7.34
N ARG A 176 -30.65 -31.43 -6.62
CA ARG A 176 -30.73 -32.85 -6.94
C ARG A 176 -31.07 -33.64 -5.69
#